data_AF-A0A8C3FKX3-F1
#
_entry.id   AF-A0A8C3FKX3-F1
#
_cell.length_a   1.000
_cell.length_b   1.000
_cell.length_c   1.000
_cell.angle_alpha   90.00
_cell.angle_beta   90.00
_cell.angle_gamma   90.00
#
_symmetry.space_group_name_H-M   'P 1'
#
loop_
_entity.id
_entity.type
_entity.pdbx_description
1 polymer ?
#
loop_
_entity_poly.entity_id
_entity_poly.type
_entity_poly.pdbx_seq_one_letter_code
_entity_poly.pdbx_strand_id
1 'polypeptide(L)'
;MAYVSGLSFGIISGVFSVINILADSIGPGIVGIHGDSPYYFITSAFLTMAVVFLHTFWGVIFFDACERRRYWSLALVVASHLVTSGLTFLNPWYQASLIPIYIITISMGVWAFFTAGGSLHNVLACLSCKQEEDNRVMVYSALQVPVED
;
A
#
# COMPACT_ATOMS: atom_id res chain seq x y z
N MET A 1 -17.26 -3.19 -3.68
CA MET A 1 -17.39 -1.72 -3.64
C MET A 1 -16.40 -1.05 -2.70
N ALA A 2 -16.23 -1.53 -1.46
CA ALA A 2 -15.35 -0.94 -0.45
C ALA A 2 -13.87 -0.75 -0.86
N TYR A 3 -13.29 -1.71 -1.58
CA TYR A 3 -11.92 -1.61 -2.08
C TYR A 3 -11.75 -0.46 -3.08
N VAL A 4 -12.68 -0.35 -4.03
CA VAL A 4 -12.63 0.67 -5.09
C VAL A 4 -12.79 2.06 -4.50
N SER A 5 -13.71 2.25 -3.55
CA SER A 5 -13.89 3.55 -2.90
C SER A 5 -12.65 3.99 -2.10
N GLY A 6 -12.02 3.06 -1.36
CA GLY A 6 -10.76 3.33 -0.67
C GLY A 6 -9.61 3.67 -1.63
N LEU A 7 -9.49 2.95 -2.74
CA LEU A 7 -8.49 3.21 -3.77
C LEU A 7 -8.68 4.58 -4.43
N SER A 8 -9.90 4.93 -4.82
CA SER A 8 -10.20 6.23 -5.43
C SER A 8 -9.83 7.38 -4.49
N PHE A 9 -10.16 7.27 -3.20
CA PHE A 9 -9.79 8.28 -2.22
C PHE A 9 -8.26 8.37 -2.06
N GLY A 10 -7.58 7.23 -1.97
CA GLY A 10 -6.12 7.17 -1.88
C GLY A 10 -5.43 7.82 -3.07
N ILE A 11 -5.85 7.50 -4.30
CA ILE A 11 -5.27 8.06 -5.54
C ILE A 11 -5.47 9.58 -5.58
N ILE A 12 -6.69 10.07 -5.37
CA ILE A 12 -6.96 11.51 -5.44
C ILE A 12 -6.16 12.25 -4.36
N SER A 13 -6.17 11.76 -3.12
CA SER A 13 -5.40 12.34 -2.01
C SER A 13 -3.89 12.33 -2.29
N GLY A 14 -3.38 11.23 -2.85
CA GLY A 14 -1.96 11.10 -3.19
C GLY A 14 -1.54 12.03 -4.32
N VAL A 15 -2.35 12.16 -5.37
CA VAL A 15 -2.10 13.11 -6.46
C VAL A 15 -2.04 14.54 -5.93
N PHE A 16 -3.01 14.96 -5.11
CA PHE A 16 -2.97 16.29 -4.48
C PHE A 16 -1.73 16.52 -3.63
N SER A 17 -1.22 15.47 -2.96
CA SER A 17 -0.04 15.56 -2.11
C SER A 17 1.28 15.66 -2.88
N VAL A 18 1.39 15.04 -4.05
CA VAL A 18 2.68 14.87 -4.75
C VAL A 18 2.79 15.65 -6.05
N ILE A 19 1.69 16.10 -6.67
CA ILE A 19 1.71 16.66 -8.02
C ILE A 19 2.65 17.87 -8.17
N ASN A 20 2.67 18.76 -7.17
CA ASN A 20 3.54 19.95 -7.18
C ASN A 20 5.01 19.56 -6.97
N ILE A 21 5.27 18.69 -5.99
CA ILE A 21 6.62 18.19 -5.70
C ILE A 21 7.18 17.42 -6.90
N LEU A 22 6.34 16.65 -7.58
CA LEU A 22 6.71 15.89 -8.76
C LEU A 22 7.08 16.81 -9.92
N ALA A 23 6.34 17.90 -10.12
CA ALA A 23 6.68 18.91 -11.11
C ALA A 23 8.05 19.54 -10.84
N ASP A 24 8.35 19.86 -9.58
CA ASP A 24 9.65 20.42 -9.17
C ASP A 24 10.81 19.44 -9.35
N SER A 25 10.55 18.13 -9.22
CA SER A 25 11.56 17.07 -9.37
C SER A 25 12.08 16.86 -10.80
N ILE A 26 11.40 17.41 -11.81
CA ILE A 26 11.81 17.34 -13.22
C ILE A 26 12.98 18.28 -13.50
N GLY A 27 13.16 19.31 -12.66
CA GLY A 27 14.29 20.23 -12.76
C GLY A 27 15.63 19.57 -12.42
N PRO A 28 16.76 20.10 -12.90
CA PRO A 28 18.10 19.58 -12.59
C PRO A 28 18.55 19.84 -11.14
N GLY A 29 17.76 20.58 -10.36
CA GLY A 29 18.07 20.95 -8.98
C GLY A 29 17.49 19.99 -7.95
N ILE A 30 18.27 19.64 -6.93
CA ILE A 30 17.79 18.91 -5.75
C ILE A 30 17.48 19.87 -4.61
N VAL A 31 16.55 19.47 -3.74
CA VAL A 31 16.29 20.18 -2.48
C VAL A 31 17.53 20.07 -1.59
N GLY A 32 17.97 21.18 -0.96
CA GLY A 32 19.12 21.15 -0.06
C GLY A 32 19.97 22.43 0.03
N ILE A 33 19.72 23.46 -0.79
CA ILE A 33 20.49 24.72 -0.75
C ILE A 33 20.37 25.45 0.61
N HIS A 34 19.25 25.27 1.31
CA HIS A 34 19.00 25.88 2.63
C HIS A 34 19.24 24.92 3.82
N GLY A 35 19.89 23.76 3.59
CA GLY A 35 20.18 22.78 4.65
C GLY A 35 19.14 21.65 4.79
N ASP A 36 18.19 21.55 3.87
CA ASP A 36 17.23 20.46 3.82
C ASP A 36 17.85 19.15 3.30
N SER A 37 17.22 18.02 3.64
CA SER A 37 17.67 16.70 3.21
C SER A 37 17.51 16.51 1.70
N PRO A 38 18.53 15.99 0.99
CA PRO A 38 18.41 15.66 -0.44
C PRO A 38 17.41 14.53 -0.70
N TYR A 39 17.03 13.77 0.33
CA TYR A 39 16.06 12.68 0.26
C TYR A 39 14.60 13.13 0.27
N TYR A 40 14.32 14.43 0.15
CA TYR A 40 12.97 14.98 0.17
C TYR A 40 12.04 14.34 -0.87
N PHE A 41 12.48 14.28 -2.14
CA PHE A 41 11.67 13.71 -3.22
C PHE A 41 11.36 12.23 -2.99
N ILE A 42 12.37 11.42 -2.66
CA ILE A 42 12.17 9.97 -2.44
C ILE A 42 11.31 9.69 -1.21
N THR A 43 11.48 10.47 -0.13
CA THR A 43 10.65 10.38 1.07
C THR A 43 9.20 10.71 0.76
N SER A 44 8.96 11.80 0.01
CA SER A 44 7.60 12.19 -0.39
C SER A 44 6.92 11.12 -1.24
N ALA A 45 7.65 10.48 -2.18
CA ALA A 45 7.11 9.41 -3.00
C ALA A 45 6.69 8.18 -2.19
N PHE A 46 7.55 7.70 -1.28
CA PHE A 46 7.23 6.58 -0.40
C PHE A 46 6.09 6.91 0.57
N LEU A 47 6.05 8.12 1.10
CA LEU A 47 4.96 8.58 1.94
C LEU A 47 3.63 8.59 1.18
N THR A 48 3.60 9.13 -0.04
CA THR A 48 2.41 9.13 -0.89
C THR A 48 1.95 7.70 -1.20
N MET A 49 2.87 6.80 -1.53
CA MET A 49 2.56 5.38 -1.74
C MET A 49 1.92 4.74 -0.49
N ALA A 50 2.50 4.98 0.69
CA ALA A 50 1.96 4.48 1.95
C ALA A 50 0.54 5.03 2.21
N VAL A 51 0.31 6.33 2.00
CA VAL A 51 -1.01 6.97 2.18
C VAL A 51 -2.05 6.41 1.20
N VAL A 52 -1.68 6.12 -0.05
CA VAL A 52 -2.58 5.49 -1.02
C VAL A 52 -3.01 4.10 -0.53
N PHE A 53 -2.06 3.27 -0.09
CA PHE A 53 -2.38 1.95 0.48
C PHE A 53 -3.15 2.03 1.78
N LEU A 54 -2.88 3.02 2.62
CA LEU A 54 -3.61 3.16 3.87
C LEU A 54 -5.08 3.47 3.62
N HIS A 55 -5.39 4.32 2.64
CA HIS A 55 -6.76 4.61 2.24
C HIS A 55 -7.48 3.42 1.60
N THR A 56 -6.79 2.55 0.86
CA THR A 56 -7.40 1.31 0.36
C THR A 56 -7.79 0.40 1.51
N PHE A 57 -6.90 0.19 2.48
CA PHE A 57 -7.17 -0.67 3.65
C PHE A 57 -8.23 -0.08 4.57
N TRP A 58 -8.17 1.23 4.84
CA TRP A 58 -9.21 1.93 5.60
C TRP A 58 -10.57 1.84 4.94
N GLY A 59 -10.66 1.97 3.61
CA GLY A 59 -11.91 1.79 2.88
C GLY A 59 -12.53 0.41 3.12
N VAL A 60 -11.73 -0.65 3.00
CA VAL A 60 -12.20 -2.03 3.25
C VAL A 60 -12.68 -2.21 4.69
N ILE A 61 -11.87 -1.79 5.68
CA ILE A 61 -12.20 -1.95 7.11
C ILE A 61 -13.41 -1.09 7.49
N PHE A 62 -13.54 0.13 6.96
CA PHE A 62 -14.63 1.05 7.24
C PHE A 62 -15.98 0.48 6.78
N PHE A 63 -16.04 -0.07 5.57
CA PHE A 63 -17.27 -0.67 5.05
C PHE A 63 -17.65 -1.95 5.81
N ASP A 64 -16.70 -2.84 6.13
CA ASP A 64 -16.99 -4.02 6.96
C ASP A 64 -17.44 -3.63 8.39
N ALA A 65 -16.85 -2.59 8.97
CA ALA A 65 -17.25 -2.09 10.28
C ALA A 65 -18.66 -1.49 10.27
N CYS A 66 -19.04 -0.79 9.20
CA CYS A 66 -20.41 -0.30 8.98
C CYS A 66 -21.41 -1.46 8.86
N GLU A 67 -21.07 -2.49 8.08
CA GLU A 67 -21.93 -3.65 7.85
C GLU A 67 -22.15 -4.48 9.12
N ARG A 68 -21.10 -4.69 9.91
CA ARG A 68 -21.16 -5.44 11.18
C ARG A 68 -21.53 -4.59 12.40
N ARG A 69 -21.84 -3.29 12.21
CA ARG A 69 -22.09 -2.29 13.29
C ARG A 69 -21.01 -2.26 14.38
N ARG A 70 -19.74 -2.49 14.01
CA ARG A 70 -18.60 -2.47 14.94
C ARG A 70 -17.99 -1.06 15.02
N TYR A 71 -18.62 -0.19 15.82
CA TYR A 71 -18.19 1.21 15.98
C TYR A 71 -16.76 1.37 16.49
N TRP A 72 -16.25 0.40 17.27
CA TRP A 72 -14.85 0.39 17.70
C TRP A 72 -13.85 0.33 16.54
N SER A 73 -14.15 -0.44 15.49
CA SER A 73 -13.31 -0.50 14.29
C SER A 73 -13.36 0.80 13.49
N LEU A 74 -14.51 1.47 13.43
CA LEU A 74 -14.64 2.80 12.82
C LEU A 74 -13.79 3.83 13.56
N ALA A 75 -13.86 3.85 14.90
CA ALA A 75 -13.06 4.76 15.72
C ALA A 75 -11.56 4.52 15.51
N LEU A 76 -11.11 3.27 15.41
CA LEU A 76 -9.71 2.92 15.13
C LEU A 76 -9.24 3.40 13.75
N VAL A 77 -10.08 3.28 12.72
CA VAL A 77 -9.76 3.80 11.38
C VAL A 77 -9.55 5.31 11.42
N VAL A 78 -10.48 6.05 12.03
CA VAL A 78 -10.37 7.52 12.16
C VAL A 78 -9.15 7.92 13.00
N ALA A 79 -8.91 7.23 14.11
CA ALA A 79 -7.74 7.48 14.95
C ALA A 79 -6.43 7.23 14.18
N SER A 80 -6.34 6.13 13.44
CA SER A 80 -5.14 5.83 12.63
C SER A 80 -4.93 6.83 11.49
N HIS A 81 -6.00 7.38 10.92
CA HIS A 81 -5.94 8.46 9.94
C HIS A 81 -5.36 9.74 10.54
N LEU A 82 -5.85 10.12 11.72
CA LEU A 82 -5.37 11.29 12.45
C LEU A 82 -3.91 11.12 12.91
N VAL A 83 -3.53 9.93 13.37
CA VAL A 83 -2.16 9.58 13.75
C VAL A 83 -1.22 9.65 12.55
N THR A 84 -1.61 9.11 11.40
CA THR A 84 -0.80 9.17 10.16
C THR A 84 -0.61 10.61 9.71
N SER A 85 -1.67 11.43 9.77
CA SER A 85 -1.59 12.86 9.47
C SER A 85 -0.68 13.60 10.46
N GLY A 86 -0.79 13.31 11.75
CA GLY A 86 0.06 13.88 12.81
C GLY A 86 1.52 13.48 12.69
N LEU A 87 1.81 12.21 12.36
CA LEU A 87 3.16 11.72 12.08
C LEU A 87 3.79 12.48 10.91
N THR A 88 2.99 12.83 9.90
CA THR A 88 3.46 13.61 8.75
C THR A 88 3.84 15.04 9.14
N PHE A 89 3.25 15.62 10.20
CA PHE A 89 3.66 16.93 10.73
C PHE A 89 5.03 16.91 11.43
N LEU A 90 5.52 15.74 11.88
CA LEU A 90 6.86 15.58 12.48
C LEU A 90 7.99 15.49 11.42
N ASN A 91 7.75 16.02 10.22
CA ASN A 91 8.60 15.91 9.03
C ASN A 91 10.08 16.32 9.16
N PRO A 92 10.57 17.20 10.07
CA PRO A 92 12.01 17.43 10.18
C PRO A 92 12.80 16.16 10.53
N TRP A 93 12.15 15.13 11.10
CA TRP A 93 12.75 13.82 11.34
C TRP A 93 12.12 12.76 10.43
N TYR A 94 12.47 12.81 9.13
CA TYR A 94 12.00 11.86 8.11
C TYR A 94 12.05 10.38 8.53
N GLN A 95 13.13 9.95 9.19
CA GLN A 95 13.27 8.57 9.68
C GLN A 95 12.26 8.21 10.78
N ALA A 96 11.92 9.16 11.65
CA ALA A 96 11.01 8.95 12.77
C ALA A 96 9.54 8.91 12.33
N SER A 97 9.20 9.52 11.20
CA SER A 97 7.83 9.54 10.66
C SER A 97 7.56 8.41 9.67
N LEU A 98 8.52 8.10 8.79
CA LEU A 98 8.30 7.16 7.69
C LEU A 98 8.17 5.71 8.19
N ILE A 99 9.04 5.30 9.13
CA ILE A 99 9.02 3.94 9.72
C ILE A 99 7.66 3.61 10.38
N PRO A 100 7.13 4.42 11.32
CA PRO A 100 5.85 4.11 11.94
C PRO A 100 4.69 4.13 10.94
N ILE A 101 4.69 5.01 9.94
CA ILE A 101 3.64 5.02 8.89
C ILE A 101 3.63 3.70 8.12
N TYR A 102 4.80 3.15 7.77
CA TYR A 102 4.88 1.84 7.12
C TYR A 102 4.45 0.69 8.04
N ILE A 103 4.80 0.73 9.33
CA ILE A 103 4.33 -0.27 10.31
C ILE A 103 2.79 -0.24 10.42
N ILE A 104 2.20 0.96 10.51
CA ILE A 104 0.74 1.13 10.51
C ILE A 104 0.15 0.61 9.19
N THR A 105 0.81 0.85 8.06
CA THR A 105 0.36 0.37 6.75
C THR A 105 0.33 -1.15 6.65
N ILE A 106 1.40 -1.82 7.09
CA ILE A 106 1.46 -3.29 7.10
C ILE A 106 0.41 -3.86 8.06
N SER A 107 0.29 -3.31 9.27
CA SER A 107 -0.70 -3.79 10.25
C SER A 107 -2.14 -3.63 9.76
N MET A 108 -2.48 -2.50 9.14
CA MET A 108 -3.80 -2.28 8.52
C MET A 108 -4.02 -3.17 7.30
N GLY A 109 -2.98 -3.43 6.50
CA GLY A 109 -3.06 -4.34 5.37
C GLY A 109 -3.34 -5.79 5.80
N VAL A 110 -2.67 -6.26 6.84
CA VAL A 110 -2.91 -7.58 7.44
C VAL A 110 -4.34 -7.66 7.97
N TRP A 111 -4.82 -6.63 8.67
CA TRP A 111 -6.20 -6.60 9.14
C TRP A 111 -7.20 -6.59 7.97
N ALA A 112 -7.01 -5.74 6.96
CA ALA A 112 -7.87 -5.71 5.79
C ALA A 112 -7.93 -7.07 5.07
N PHE A 113 -6.81 -7.80 5.00
CA PHE A 113 -6.76 -9.15 4.45
C PHE A 113 -7.64 -10.14 5.23
N PHE A 114 -7.54 -10.16 6.55
CA PHE A 114 -8.41 -11.00 7.38
C PHE A 114 -9.88 -10.57 7.29
N THR A 115 -10.16 -9.27 7.23
CA THR A 115 -11.52 -8.73 7.09
C THR A 115 -12.16 -9.15 5.77
N ALA A 116 -11.37 -9.23 4.69
CA ALA A 116 -11.83 -9.70 3.38
C ALA A 116 -11.99 -11.24 3.29
N GLY A 117 -11.74 -11.98 4.38
CA GLY A 117 -11.84 -13.44 4.43
C GLY A 117 -10.54 -14.18 4.07
N GLY A 118 -9.42 -13.48 3.99
CA GLY A 118 -8.10 -14.08 3.79
C GLY A 118 -7.63 -14.89 5.00
N SER A 119 -6.92 -16.00 4.72
CA SER A 119 -6.27 -16.84 5.73
C SER A 119 -4.95 -17.37 5.18
N LEU A 120 -4.02 -17.77 6.06
CA LEU A 120 -2.75 -18.39 5.67
C LEU A 120 -2.96 -19.64 4.79
N HIS A 121 -4.06 -20.37 5.02
CA HIS A 121 -4.44 -21.49 4.17
C HIS A 121 -4.72 -21.03 2.73
N ASN A 122 -5.37 -19.88 2.55
CA ASN A 122 -5.67 -19.32 1.23
C ASN A 122 -4.38 -18.89 0.48
N VAL A 123 -3.39 -18.40 1.23
CA VAL A 123 -2.07 -18.05 0.67
C VAL A 123 -1.30 -19.32 0.28
N LEU A 124 -1.28 -20.33 1.14
CA LEU A 124 -0.67 -21.63 0.87
C LEU A 124 -1.34 -22.35 -0.30
N ALA A 125 -2.67 -22.30 -0.40
CA ALA A 125 -3.42 -22.85 -1.51
C ALA A 125 -3.11 -22.13 -2.83
N CYS A 126 -3.00 -20.80 -2.81
CA CYS A 126 -2.60 -20.02 -3.99
C CYS A 126 -1.17 -20.34 -4.45
N LEU A 127 -0.22 -20.47 -3.51
CA LEU A 127 1.15 -20.88 -3.81
C LEU A 127 1.22 -22.30 -4.36
N SER A 128 0.41 -23.22 -3.82
CA SER A 128 0.36 -24.61 -4.27
C SER A 128 -0.26 -24.76 -5.66
N CYS A 129 -1.36 -24.04 -5.96
CA CYS A 129 -1.96 -24.02 -7.29
C CYS A 129 -1.00 -23.46 -8.35
N LYS A 130 -0.25 -22.40 -8.01
CA LYS A 130 0.75 -21.82 -8.91
C LYS A 130 1.90 -22.80 -9.21
N GLN A 131 2.27 -23.64 -8.23
CA GLN A 131 3.30 -24.65 -8.41
C GLN A 131 2.81 -25.85 -9.24
N GLU A 132 1.53 -26.22 -9.16
CA GLU A 132 0.95 -27.26 -10.03
C GLU A 132 0.83 -26.79 -11.49
N GLU A 133 0.44 -25.53 -11.71
CA GLU A 133 0.29 -24.94 -13.05
C GLU A 133 1.65 -24.80 -13.75
N ASP A 134 2.69 -24.31 -13.05
CA ASP A 134 4.07 -24.23 -13.55
C ASP A 134 4.64 -25.61 -13.93
N ASN A 135 4.40 -26.62 -13.08
CA ASN A 135 4.85 -27.98 -13.35
C ASN A 135 4.12 -28.61 -14.55
N ARG A 136 2.81 -28.37 -14.72
CA ARG A 136 2.07 -28.82 -15.91
C ARG A 136 2.62 -28.18 -17.18
N VAL A 137 2.88 -26.86 -17.18
CA VAL A 137 3.44 -26.16 -18.34
C VAL A 137 4.83 -26.71 -18.70
N MET A 138 5.71 -26.94 -17.72
CA MET A 138 7.02 -27.54 -17.96
C MET A 138 6.93 -28.96 -18.54
N VAL A 139 5.99 -29.79 -18.07
CA VAL A 139 5.78 -31.15 -18.60
C VAL A 139 5.27 -31.11 -20.04
N TYR A 140 4.34 -30.22 -20.38
CA TYR A 140 3.86 -30.06 -21.77
C TYR A 140 4.96 -29.56 -22.71
N SER A 141 5.79 -28.61 -22.27
CA SER A 141 6.93 -28.13 -23.08
C SER A 141 8.03 -29.19 -23.24
N ALA A 142 8.26 -30.04 -22.23
CA ALA A 142 9.19 -31.16 -22.33
C ALA A 142 8.69 -32.29 -23.25
N LEU A 143 7.38 -32.47 -23.38
CA LEU A 143 6.76 -33.44 -24.30
C LEU A 143 6.70 -32.93 -25.76
N GLN A 144 6.92 -31.63 -26.00
CA GLN A 144 6.85 -31.02 -27.34
C GLN A 144 8.18 -30.98 -28.11
N VAL A 145 9.21 -31.71 -27.68
CA VAL A 145 10.49 -31.83 -28.42
C VAL A 145 10.78 -33.32 -28.63
N PRO A 146 11.10 -33.83 -29.86
CA PRO A 146 11.33 -33.16 -31.13
C PRO A 146 10.30 -33.50 -32.24
N VAL A 147 10.03 -32.54 -33.13
CA VAL A 147 9.76 -32.85 -34.54
C VAL A 147 11.13 -32.87 -35.20
N GLU A 148 11.69 -34.07 -35.36
CA GLU A 148 12.84 -34.28 -36.25
C GLU A 148 12.36 -34.18 -37.72
N ASP A 149 13.30 -33.70 -38.54
CA ASP A 149 13.19 -33.13 -39.89
C ASP A 149 12.33 -33.89 -40.93
#